data_AF-A0A3D2D932-F1
#
_entry.id   AF-A0A3D2D932-F1
#
_cell.length_a   1.000
_cell.length_b   1.000
_cell.length_c   1.000
_cell.angle_alpha   90.00
_cell.angle_beta   90.00
_cell.angle_gamma   90.00
#
_symmetry.space_group_name_H-M   'P 1'
#
loop_
_entity.id
_entity.type
_entity.pdbx_description
1 polymer ?
#
loop_
_entity_poly.entity_id
_entity_poly.type
_entity_poly.pdbx_seq_one_letter_code
_entity_poly.pdbx_strand_id
1 'polypeptide(L)'
;MRQFLDDAFLRTASDILGETNQGFFTTHIIDKCNSYAVDFNIQIPISSLDAMTRYKIPNKRTALYKNLRCFNATQQYRIISDLCDEPSQKARDDVKDLKIKLVQRFPDIAPSDFVESIAVTEAKHWLSAFPDALALYNSALAKYSHGVFERNVLDDMRLSLELLLKGLLHNDKSLENQIPELGAFLKAKGIQPEIRNMYTTLLKYYLQYQNNHVKHNDEINPNEMEYIIDLTSLFMKFLSK
;
A
#
# COMPACT_ATOMS: atom_id res chain seq x y z
N MET A 1 13.37 14.84 7.27
CA MET A 1 11.97 14.33 7.30
C MET A 1 11.05 15.51 7.02
N ARG A 2 10.09 15.41 6.08
CA ARG A 2 9.14 16.50 5.79
C ARG A 2 8.33 16.81 7.05
N GLN A 3 8.25 18.09 7.43
CA GLN A 3 7.53 18.50 8.64
C GLN A 3 6.01 18.42 8.44
N PHE A 4 5.53 18.72 7.23
CA PHE A 4 4.11 18.70 6.83
C PHE A 4 3.97 18.25 5.36
N LEU A 5 2.79 17.73 5.01
CA LEU A 5 2.33 17.66 3.61
C LEU A 5 2.13 19.10 3.08
N ASP A 6 2.19 19.29 1.76
CA ASP A 6 2.05 20.64 1.20
C ASP A 6 0.64 21.21 1.40
N ASP A 7 0.55 22.52 1.64
CA ASP A 7 -0.71 23.20 1.98
C ASP A 7 -1.76 23.12 0.88
N ALA A 8 -1.33 23.12 -0.38
CA ALA A 8 -2.24 22.97 -1.50
C ALA A 8 -2.91 21.59 -1.47
N PHE A 9 -2.15 20.55 -1.16
CA PHE A 9 -2.68 19.21 -0.98
C PHE A 9 -3.64 19.13 0.22
N LEU A 10 -3.27 19.65 1.38
CA LEU A 10 -4.13 19.63 2.58
C LEU A 10 -5.47 20.35 2.36
N ARG A 11 -5.47 21.47 1.63
CA ARG A 11 -6.70 22.17 1.24
C ARG A 11 -7.55 21.34 0.30
N THR A 12 -6.92 20.76 -0.73
CA THR A 12 -7.61 19.90 -1.70
C THR A 12 -8.27 18.71 -0.99
N ALA A 13 -7.54 18.04 -0.10
CA ALA A 13 -8.08 16.94 0.70
C ALA A 13 -9.27 17.40 1.56
N SER A 14 -9.13 18.55 2.21
CA SER A 14 -10.20 19.11 3.06
C SER A 14 -11.44 19.52 2.26
N ASP A 15 -11.27 19.98 1.02
CA ASP A 15 -12.36 20.38 0.14
C ASP A 15 -13.18 19.17 -0.37
N ILE A 16 -12.50 18.08 -0.72
CA ILE A 16 -13.10 16.82 -1.19
C ILE A 16 -13.79 16.07 -0.04
N LEU A 17 -13.09 15.88 1.09
CA LEU A 17 -13.60 15.17 2.26
C LEU A 17 -14.68 15.99 3.00
N GLY A 18 -14.56 17.32 2.95
CA GLY A 18 -15.53 18.26 3.51
C GLY A 18 -16.56 18.77 2.49
N GLU A 19 -16.76 18.08 1.37
CA GLU A 19 -17.76 18.44 0.37
C GLU A 19 -19.18 18.51 0.99
N THR A 20 -20.04 19.41 0.51
CA THR A 20 -21.31 19.77 1.14
C THR A 20 -22.32 18.62 1.11
N ASN A 21 -22.43 17.91 -0.03
CA ASN A 21 -23.47 16.93 -0.29
C ASN A 21 -23.01 15.49 -0.01
N GLN A 22 -21.78 15.14 -0.40
CA GLN A 22 -21.26 13.78 -0.33
C GLN A 22 -20.11 13.59 0.68
N GLY A 23 -19.52 14.70 1.13
CA GLY A 23 -18.46 14.70 2.14
C GLY A 23 -18.98 14.47 3.56
N PHE A 24 -18.05 14.31 4.50
CA PHE A 24 -18.36 14.08 5.90
C PHE A 24 -19.20 15.22 6.49
N PHE A 25 -20.03 14.88 7.48
CA PHE A 25 -20.69 15.87 8.31
C PHE A 25 -19.67 16.58 9.21
N THR A 26 -19.97 17.82 9.60
CA THR A 26 -19.11 18.64 10.46
C THR A 26 -18.77 17.92 11.76
N THR A 27 -19.76 17.30 12.40
CA THR A 27 -19.58 16.53 13.64
C THR A 27 -18.65 15.35 13.42
N HIS A 28 -18.84 14.59 12.35
CA HIS A 28 -17.99 13.45 12.03
C HIS A 28 -16.52 13.87 11.81
N ILE A 29 -16.26 14.97 11.09
CA ILE A 29 -14.91 15.52 10.94
C ILE A 29 -14.28 15.85 12.30
N ILE A 30 -15.04 16.53 13.17
CA ILE A 30 -14.57 16.92 14.50
C ILE A 30 -14.26 15.67 15.34
N ASP A 31 -15.17 14.70 15.36
CA ASP A 31 -15.02 13.46 16.14
C ASP A 31 -13.80 12.67 15.71
N LYS A 32 -13.59 12.51 14.39
CA LYS A 32 -12.39 11.84 13.85
C LYS A 32 -11.11 12.60 14.20
N CYS A 33 -11.09 13.93 14.00
CA CYS A 33 -9.93 14.74 14.37
C CYS A 33 -9.62 14.65 15.88
N ASN A 34 -10.64 14.63 16.73
CA ASN A 34 -10.49 14.46 18.18
C ASN A 34 -9.91 13.09 18.53
N SER A 35 -10.37 12.02 17.89
CA SER A 35 -9.81 10.68 18.08
C SER A 35 -8.31 10.67 17.79
N TYR A 36 -7.90 11.14 16.61
CA TYR A 36 -6.48 11.21 16.26
C TYR A 36 -5.67 12.18 17.14
N ALA A 37 -6.28 13.26 17.59
CA ALA A 37 -5.66 14.20 18.52
C ALA A 37 -5.34 13.51 19.87
N VAL A 38 -6.23 12.66 20.36
CA VAL A 38 -5.98 11.84 21.56
C VAL A 38 -4.90 10.78 21.27
N ASP A 39 -5.04 10.03 20.18
CA ASP A 39 -4.13 8.92 19.84
C ASP A 39 -2.68 9.39 19.64
N PHE A 40 -2.49 10.54 18.99
CA PHE A 40 -1.19 11.13 18.76
C PHE A 40 -0.74 12.12 19.85
N ASN A 41 -1.57 12.33 20.87
CA ASN A 41 -1.33 13.31 21.93
C ASN A 41 -1.03 14.73 21.40
N ILE A 42 -1.86 15.20 20.47
CA ILE A 42 -1.76 16.50 19.79
C ILE A 42 -2.95 17.37 20.17
N GLN A 43 -2.70 18.63 20.51
CA GLN A 43 -3.76 19.61 20.72
C GLN A 43 -4.23 20.18 19.37
N ILE A 44 -5.53 20.08 19.11
CA ILE A 44 -6.16 20.62 17.91
C ILE A 44 -7.10 21.79 18.24
N PRO A 45 -7.18 22.82 17.38
CA PRO A 45 -7.94 24.03 17.68
C PRO A 45 -9.44 23.84 17.58
N ILE A 46 -9.91 22.88 16.76
CA ILE A 46 -11.34 22.70 16.48
C ILE A 46 -11.77 21.32 16.96
N SER A 47 -12.00 21.23 18.27
CA SER A 47 -12.40 20.00 18.95
C SER A 47 -13.91 19.91 19.21
N SER A 48 -14.68 20.95 18.88
CA SER A 48 -16.13 20.96 19.05
C SER A 48 -16.80 21.98 18.12
N LEU A 49 -18.14 21.88 17.99
CA LEU A 49 -18.93 22.90 17.29
C LEU A 49 -18.82 24.27 17.97
N ASP A 50 -18.72 24.31 19.30
CA ASP A 50 -18.48 25.55 20.04
C ASP A 50 -17.12 26.16 19.71
N ALA A 51 -16.08 25.33 19.53
CA ALA A 51 -14.77 25.79 19.08
C ALA A 51 -14.86 26.41 17.69
N MET A 52 -15.62 25.82 16.76
CA MET A 52 -15.85 26.43 15.44
C MET A 52 -16.47 27.82 15.56
N THR A 53 -17.52 27.98 16.37
CA THR A 53 -18.18 29.27 16.59
C THR A 53 -17.23 30.28 17.22
N ARG A 54 -16.52 29.88 18.28
CA ARG A 54 -15.56 30.72 19.02
C ARG A 54 -14.45 31.25 18.12
N TYR A 55 -13.88 30.38 17.28
CA TYR A 55 -12.79 30.74 16.37
C TYR A 55 -13.29 31.24 15.00
N LYS A 56 -14.61 31.47 14.86
CA LYS A 56 -15.26 31.96 13.63
C LYS A 56 -14.87 31.13 12.39
N ILE A 57 -14.87 29.81 12.54
CA ILE A 57 -14.55 28.88 11.46
C ILE A 57 -15.77 28.78 10.53
N PRO A 58 -15.65 29.15 9.24
CA PRO A 58 -16.80 29.34 8.37
C PRO A 58 -17.46 28.03 7.93
N ASN A 59 -16.70 26.94 7.83
CA ASN A 59 -17.20 25.67 7.31
C ASN A 59 -16.33 24.49 7.72
N LYS A 60 -16.86 23.28 7.48
CA LYS A 60 -16.23 22.00 7.81
C LYS A 60 -14.92 21.72 7.05
N ARG A 61 -14.78 22.23 5.82
CA ARG A 61 -13.53 22.17 5.03
C ARG A 61 -12.40 22.93 5.73
N THR A 62 -12.71 24.15 6.17
CA THR A 62 -11.76 24.99 6.92
C THR A 62 -11.42 24.37 8.27
N ALA A 63 -12.40 23.72 8.91
CA ALA A 63 -12.17 23.03 10.16
C ALA A 63 -11.17 21.88 10.01
N LEU A 64 -11.42 20.98 9.05
CA LEU A 64 -10.53 19.85 8.74
C LEU A 64 -9.11 20.33 8.39
N TYR A 65 -8.98 21.32 7.51
CA TYR A 65 -7.68 21.87 7.14
C TYR A 65 -6.89 22.39 8.34
N LYS A 66 -7.54 23.17 9.22
CA LYS A 66 -6.87 23.75 10.40
C LYS A 66 -6.47 22.68 11.41
N ASN A 67 -7.28 21.65 11.61
CA ASN A 67 -6.91 20.53 12.47
C ASN A 67 -5.76 19.72 11.86
N LEU A 68 -5.81 19.38 10.56
CA LEU A 68 -4.74 18.64 9.87
C LEU A 68 -3.37 19.33 10.00
N ARG A 69 -3.34 20.66 9.98
CA ARG A 69 -2.11 21.46 10.15
C ARG A 69 -1.42 21.31 11.52
N CYS A 70 -2.08 20.72 12.52
CA CYS A 70 -1.49 20.43 13.82
C CYS A 70 -0.69 19.12 13.85
N PHE A 71 -0.91 18.24 12.88
CA PHE A 71 -0.26 16.94 12.78
C PHE A 71 1.02 17.02 11.93
N ASN A 72 1.99 16.15 12.18
CA ASN A 72 3.18 16.03 11.33
C ASN A 72 2.84 15.34 9.99
N ALA A 73 3.76 15.36 9.03
CA ALA A 73 3.49 14.83 7.68
C ALA A 73 3.00 13.36 7.66
N THR A 74 3.59 12.47 8.47
CA THR A 74 3.19 11.06 8.56
C THR A 74 1.80 10.90 9.16
N GLN A 75 1.49 11.65 10.21
CA GLN A 75 0.17 11.65 10.82
C GLN A 75 -0.89 12.26 9.88
N GLN A 76 -0.57 13.35 9.20
CA GLN A 76 -1.44 13.96 8.17
C GLN A 76 -1.75 12.96 7.07
N TYR A 77 -0.74 12.23 6.60
CA TYR A 77 -0.91 11.17 5.62
C TYR A 77 -1.90 10.12 6.13
N ARG A 78 -1.66 9.57 7.33
CA ARG A 78 -2.51 8.55 7.96
C ARG A 78 -3.96 9.00 8.04
N ILE A 79 -4.19 10.18 8.62
CA ILE A 79 -5.54 10.72 8.81
C ILE A 79 -6.26 10.87 7.48
N ILE A 80 -5.59 11.42 6.46
CA ILE A 80 -6.22 11.60 5.14
C ILE A 80 -6.51 10.24 4.48
N SER A 81 -5.58 9.28 4.57
CA SER A 81 -5.76 7.92 4.04
C SER A 81 -6.95 7.22 4.69
N ASP A 82 -6.99 7.19 6.03
CA ASP A 82 -8.06 6.55 6.79
C ASP A 82 -9.42 7.20 6.49
N LEU A 83 -9.47 8.53 6.38
CA LEU A 83 -10.68 9.25 5.98
C LEU A 83 -11.13 8.94 4.55
N CYS A 84 -10.21 8.61 3.63
CA CYS A 84 -10.57 8.14 2.29
C CYS A 84 -11.15 6.71 2.33
N ASP A 85 -10.71 5.88 3.27
CA ASP A 85 -11.08 4.47 3.40
C ASP A 85 -12.38 4.23 4.18
N GLU A 86 -12.91 5.27 4.82
CA GLU A 86 -14.22 5.24 5.48
C GLU A 86 -15.30 4.69 4.53
N PRO A 87 -16.16 3.75 4.97
CA PRO A 87 -17.17 3.12 4.12
C PRO A 87 -18.11 4.11 3.41
N SER A 88 -18.36 5.26 4.04
CA SER A 88 -19.19 6.33 3.46
C SER A 88 -18.50 7.12 2.34
N GLN A 89 -17.19 7.01 2.20
CA GLN A 89 -16.37 7.82 1.28
C GLN A 89 -15.64 6.99 0.22
N LYS A 90 -15.16 5.78 0.56
CA LYS A 90 -14.26 4.96 -0.28
C LYS A 90 -14.75 4.67 -1.69
N ALA A 91 -16.07 4.68 -1.90
CA ALA A 91 -16.69 4.43 -3.20
C ALA A 91 -16.68 5.66 -4.14
N ARG A 92 -16.53 6.88 -3.61
CA ARG A 92 -16.56 8.13 -4.38
C ARG A 92 -15.30 8.27 -5.26
N ASP A 93 -15.48 8.60 -6.53
CA ASP A 93 -14.38 8.68 -7.49
C ASP A 93 -13.39 9.81 -7.17
N ASP A 94 -13.87 10.96 -6.68
CA ASP A 94 -13.02 12.08 -6.26
C ASP A 94 -12.16 11.74 -5.02
N VAL A 95 -12.68 10.89 -4.12
CA VAL A 95 -11.94 10.36 -2.97
C VAL A 95 -10.90 9.33 -3.39
N LYS A 96 -11.22 8.44 -4.34
CA LYS A 96 -10.23 7.51 -4.92
C LYS A 96 -9.08 8.28 -5.59
N ASP A 97 -9.41 9.31 -6.38
CA ASP A 97 -8.43 10.19 -7.00
C ASP A 97 -7.56 10.93 -5.98
N LEU A 98 -8.17 11.40 -4.87
CA LEU A 98 -7.43 12.00 -3.77
C LEU A 98 -6.43 11.02 -3.15
N LYS A 99 -6.86 9.77 -2.89
CA LYS A 99 -6.00 8.72 -2.33
C LYS A 99 -4.85 8.37 -3.27
N ILE A 100 -5.12 8.26 -4.57
CA ILE A 100 -4.09 8.09 -5.60
C ILE A 100 -3.07 9.23 -5.57
N LYS A 101 -3.54 10.49 -5.53
CA LYS A 101 -2.66 11.67 -5.47
C LYS A 101 -1.85 11.72 -4.17
N LEU A 102 -2.42 11.28 -3.04
CA LEU A 102 -1.72 11.19 -1.76
C LEU A 102 -0.50 10.27 -1.89
N VAL A 103 -0.70 9.07 -2.43
CA VAL A 103 0.35 8.06 -2.60
C VAL A 103 1.41 8.49 -3.59
N GLN A 104 1.01 9.02 -4.75
CA GLN A 104 1.94 9.44 -5.80
C GLN A 104 2.82 10.63 -5.38
N ARG A 105 2.27 11.55 -4.59
CA ARG A 105 2.95 12.80 -4.20
C ARG A 105 3.80 12.65 -2.94
N PHE A 106 3.48 11.66 -2.11
CA PHE A 106 4.14 11.42 -0.82
C PHE A 106 4.52 9.94 -0.60
N PRO A 107 5.20 9.28 -1.54
CA PRO A 107 5.49 7.85 -1.47
C PRO A 107 6.33 7.47 -0.23
N ASP A 108 7.18 8.38 0.24
CA ASP A 108 8.10 8.14 1.37
C ASP A 108 7.49 8.41 2.76
N ILE A 109 6.24 8.88 2.84
CA ILE A 109 5.61 9.36 4.10
C ILE A 109 4.61 8.35 4.68
N ALA A 110 4.23 7.35 3.90
CA ALA A 110 3.51 6.15 4.29
C ALA A 110 3.67 5.81 5.78
N PRO A 111 2.62 5.92 6.62
CA PRO A 111 2.64 5.31 7.93
C PRO A 111 2.79 3.81 7.71
N SER A 112 3.91 3.23 8.16
CA SER A 112 4.11 1.79 8.15
C SER A 112 3.24 1.14 9.23
N ASP A 113 1.92 1.15 9.06
CA ASP A 113 1.08 0.18 9.77
C ASP A 113 1.29 -1.23 9.18
N PHE A 114 2.02 -1.34 8.06
CA PHE A 114 2.61 -2.59 7.58
C PHE A 114 3.81 -2.98 8.46
N VAL A 115 3.56 -3.84 9.45
CA VAL A 115 4.64 -4.61 10.09
C VAL A 115 5.14 -5.59 9.03
N GLU A 116 6.28 -5.28 8.42
CA GLU A 116 6.90 -6.16 7.43
C GLU A 116 7.10 -7.55 8.06
N SER A 117 6.53 -8.58 7.43
CA SER A 117 6.77 -9.94 7.87
C SER A 117 8.28 -10.24 7.81
N ILE A 118 8.74 -11.19 8.62
CA ILE A 118 10.16 -11.63 8.58
C ILE A 118 10.52 -12.07 7.15
N ALA A 119 9.58 -12.70 6.45
CA ALA A 119 9.75 -13.11 5.06
C ALA A 119 9.99 -11.92 4.13
N VAL A 120 9.23 -10.84 4.29
CA VAL A 120 9.39 -9.59 3.52
C VAL A 120 10.75 -8.94 3.80
N THR A 121 11.11 -8.80 5.07
CA THR A 121 12.37 -8.18 5.48
C THR A 121 13.57 -8.93 4.89
N GLU A 122 13.56 -10.26 4.99
CA GLU A 122 14.64 -11.08 4.44
C GLU A 122 14.65 -11.09 2.91
N ALA A 123 13.49 -11.10 2.25
CA ALA A 123 13.41 -11.01 0.80
C ALA A 123 14.08 -9.72 0.29
N LYS A 124 13.81 -8.56 0.92
CA LYS A 124 14.49 -7.31 0.58
C LYS A 124 16.00 -7.40 0.70
N HIS A 125 16.50 -8.02 1.77
CA HIS A 125 17.93 -8.21 1.98
C HIS A 125 18.57 -8.97 0.81
N TRP A 126 17.98 -10.11 0.43
CA TRP A 126 18.51 -10.94 -0.67
C TRP A 126 18.35 -10.29 -2.05
N LEU A 127 17.26 -9.56 -2.26
CA LEU A 127 17.01 -8.83 -3.51
C LEU A 127 17.95 -7.63 -3.71
N SER A 128 18.75 -7.24 -2.72
CA SER A 128 19.76 -6.17 -2.88
C SER A 128 20.77 -6.45 -4.01
N ALA A 129 20.99 -7.71 -4.37
CA ALA A 129 21.80 -8.12 -5.52
C ALA A 129 21.09 -7.99 -6.88
N PHE A 130 19.77 -7.73 -6.88
CA PHE A 130 18.91 -7.66 -8.06
C PHE A 130 18.08 -6.35 -8.02
N PRO A 131 18.70 -5.20 -8.33
CA PRO A 131 18.12 -3.89 -8.07
C PRO A 131 16.79 -3.64 -8.80
N ASP A 132 16.64 -4.14 -10.03
CA ASP A 132 15.39 -3.98 -10.78
C ASP A 132 14.23 -4.78 -10.16
N ALA A 133 14.51 -6.01 -9.69
CA ALA A 133 13.53 -6.82 -8.95
C ALA A 133 13.17 -6.15 -7.61
N LEU A 134 14.17 -5.65 -6.87
CA LEU A 134 13.97 -4.96 -5.60
C LEU A 134 13.13 -3.68 -5.75
N ALA A 135 13.36 -2.91 -6.81
CA ALA A 135 12.63 -1.67 -7.06
C ALA A 135 11.13 -1.94 -7.25
N LEU A 136 10.76 -2.94 -8.05
CA LEU A 136 9.37 -3.36 -8.23
C LEU A 136 8.78 -3.91 -6.93
N TYR A 137 9.53 -4.74 -6.20
CA TYR A 137 9.09 -5.30 -4.94
C TYR A 137 8.77 -4.22 -3.90
N ASN A 138 9.66 -3.23 -3.73
CA ASN A 138 9.42 -2.09 -2.84
C ASN A 138 8.25 -1.21 -3.33
N SER A 139 8.09 -1.05 -4.64
CA SER A 139 6.94 -0.34 -5.21
C SER A 139 5.62 -1.04 -4.87
N ALA A 140 5.58 -2.36 -4.97
CA ALA A 140 4.42 -3.18 -4.61
C ALA A 140 4.07 -3.05 -3.13
N LEU A 141 5.07 -3.16 -2.24
CA LEU A 141 4.86 -3.00 -0.80
C LEU A 141 4.37 -1.61 -0.44
N ALA A 142 4.91 -0.57 -1.06
CA ALA A 142 4.43 0.79 -0.87
C ALA A 142 2.96 0.91 -1.33
N LYS A 143 2.60 0.38 -2.50
CA LYS A 143 1.20 0.41 -2.96
C LYS A 143 0.26 -0.34 -2.00
N TYR A 144 0.70 -1.51 -1.52
CA TYR A 144 -0.03 -2.33 -0.57
C TYR A 144 -0.24 -1.64 0.79
N SER A 145 0.82 -1.09 1.37
CA SER A 145 0.75 -0.38 2.67
C SER A 145 -0.19 0.82 2.64
N HIS A 146 -0.48 1.34 1.44
CA HIS A 146 -1.40 2.44 1.23
C HIS A 146 -2.82 2.01 0.81
N GLY A 147 -3.07 0.71 0.65
CA GLY A 147 -4.36 0.19 0.19
C GLY A 147 -4.81 0.82 -1.14
N VAL A 148 -3.88 1.01 -2.08
CA VAL A 148 -4.17 1.52 -3.43
C VAL A 148 -3.59 0.60 -4.49
N PHE A 149 -4.17 0.67 -5.69
CA PHE A 149 -3.67 -0.03 -6.87
C PHE A 149 -3.47 -1.53 -6.63
N GLU A 150 -4.46 -2.19 -6.01
CA GLU A 150 -4.42 -3.61 -5.61
C GLU A 150 -3.95 -4.53 -6.75
N ARG A 151 -4.45 -4.31 -7.96
CA ARG A 151 -4.00 -5.02 -9.17
C ARG A 151 -2.51 -4.81 -9.45
N ASN A 152 -2.04 -3.57 -9.35
CA ASN A 152 -0.65 -3.24 -9.61
C ASN A 152 0.28 -3.82 -8.53
N VAL A 153 -0.19 -3.95 -7.28
CA VAL A 153 0.56 -4.66 -6.23
C VAL A 153 0.86 -6.09 -6.69
N LEU A 154 -0.17 -6.81 -7.17
CA LEU A 154 -0.02 -8.18 -7.63
C LEU A 154 0.85 -8.29 -8.90
N ASP A 155 0.67 -7.37 -9.86
CA ASP A 155 1.49 -7.29 -11.07
C ASP A 155 2.96 -7.00 -10.77
N ASP A 156 3.25 -6.06 -9.86
CA ASP A 156 4.61 -5.72 -9.46
C ASP A 156 5.28 -6.87 -8.70
N MET A 157 4.54 -7.56 -7.81
CA MET A 157 5.03 -8.77 -7.13
C MET A 157 5.42 -9.86 -8.12
N ARG A 158 4.55 -10.08 -9.12
CA ARG A 158 4.79 -11.05 -10.20
C ARG A 158 6.01 -10.69 -11.04
N LEU A 159 6.09 -9.44 -11.49
CA LEU A 159 7.19 -8.98 -12.33
C LEU A 159 8.52 -8.96 -11.56
N SER A 160 8.50 -8.59 -10.28
CA SER A 160 9.69 -8.69 -9.43
C SER A 160 10.22 -10.12 -9.34
N LEU A 161 9.34 -11.12 -9.16
CA LEU A 161 9.74 -12.53 -9.15
C LEU A 161 10.31 -12.97 -10.51
N GLU A 162 9.70 -12.52 -11.60
CA GLU A 162 10.22 -12.78 -12.94
C GLU A 162 11.64 -12.23 -13.14
N LEU A 163 11.88 -10.97 -12.76
CA LEU A 163 13.20 -10.34 -12.89
C LEU A 163 14.26 -11.04 -12.05
N LEU A 164 13.91 -11.48 -10.83
CA LEU A 164 14.81 -12.29 -10.01
C LEU A 164 15.19 -13.60 -10.74
N LEU A 165 14.21 -14.32 -11.28
CA LEU A 165 14.47 -15.57 -11.99
C LEU A 165 15.29 -15.36 -13.27
N LYS A 166 15.04 -14.29 -14.03
CA LYS A 166 15.88 -13.92 -15.18
C LYS A 166 17.34 -13.71 -14.76
N GLY A 167 17.55 -13.02 -13.64
CA GLY A 167 18.87 -12.81 -13.06
C GLY A 167 19.56 -14.11 -12.61
N LEU A 168 18.84 -15.01 -11.94
CA LEU A 168 19.38 -16.27 -11.41
C LEU A 168 19.60 -17.34 -12.49
N LEU A 169 18.72 -17.40 -13.48
CA LEU A 169 18.70 -18.43 -14.51
C LEU A 169 19.37 -17.97 -15.82
N HIS A 170 19.86 -16.73 -15.84
CA HIS A 170 20.54 -16.09 -16.97
C HIS A 170 19.77 -16.24 -18.29
N ASN A 171 18.48 -15.92 -18.25
CA ASN A 171 17.59 -15.96 -19.41
C ASN A 171 16.60 -14.79 -19.39
N ASP A 172 15.83 -14.61 -20.46
CA ASP A 172 14.82 -13.54 -20.59
C ASP A 172 13.38 -14.06 -20.66
N LYS A 173 13.12 -15.27 -20.16
CA LYS A 173 11.80 -15.91 -20.23
C LYS A 173 10.80 -15.28 -19.27
N SER A 174 9.53 -15.30 -19.66
CA SER A 174 8.43 -14.93 -18.77
C SER A 174 8.30 -15.92 -17.61
N LEU A 175 7.68 -15.49 -16.51
CA LEU A 175 7.56 -16.30 -15.28
C LEU A 175 6.97 -17.70 -15.53
N GLU A 176 5.91 -17.85 -16.34
CA GLU A 176 5.33 -19.15 -16.68
C GLU A 176 6.31 -20.08 -17.41
N ASN A 177 7.16 -19.49 -18.25
CA ASN A 177 8.08 -20.23 -19.11
C ASN A 177 9.40 -20.56 -18.39
N GLN A 178 9.58 -20.11 -17.15
CA GLN A 178 10.77 -20.39 -16.33
C GLN A 178 10.68 -21.71 -15.55
N ILE A 179 9.49 -22.34 -15.46
CA ILE A 179 9.26 -23.54 -14.64
C ILE A 179 10.25 -24.68 -14.93
N PRO A 180 10.56 -25.03 -16.20
CA PRO A 180 11.51 -26.10 -16.50
C PRO A 180 12.93 -25.78 -16.03
N GLU A 181 13.45 -24.59 -16.34
CA GLU A 181 14.78 -24.14 -15.94
C GLU A 181 14.90 -24.00 -14.43
N LEU A 182 13.87 -23.49 -13.77
CA LEU A 182 13.78 -23.41 -12.32
C LEU A 182 13.87 -24.79 -11.67
N GLY A 183 13.16 -25.78 -12.21
CA GLY A 183 13.24 -27.16 -11.72
C GLY A 183 14.67 -27.73 -11.81
N ALA A 184 15.36 -27.46 -12.92
CA ALA A 184 16.76 -27.85 -13.10
C ALA A 184 17.71 -27.10 -12.13
N PHE A 185 17.50 -25.80 -11.94
CA PHE A 185 18.27 -24.96 -11.01
C PHE A 185 18.14 -25.47 -9.57
N LEU A 186 16.92 -25.72 -9.09
CA LEU A 186 16.69 -26.24 -7.74
C LEU A 186 17.30 -27.65 -7.58
N LYS A 187 17.26 -28.47 -8.63
CA LYS A 187 17.93 -29.78 -8.63
C LYS A 187 19.45 -29.65 -8.52
N ALA A 188 20.04 -28.71 -9.25
CA ALA A 188 21.48 -28.42 -9.18
C ALA A 188 21.90 -27.88 -7.80
N LYS A 189 21.03 -27.10 -7.14
CA LYS A 189 21.20 -26.68 -5.73
C LYS A 189 21.05 -27.80 -4.69
N GLY A 190 20.78 -29.04 -5.11
CA GLY A 190 20.63 -30.17 -4.19
C GLY A 190 19.31 -30.19 -3.41
N ILE A 191 18.31 -29.43 -3.84
CA ILE A 191 16.99 -29.39 -3.17
C ILE A 191 16.26 -30.72 -3.40
N GLN A 192 15.66 -31.25 -2.33
CA GLN A 192 14.94 -32.52 -2.34
C GLN A 192 13.70 -32.48 -3.27
N PRO A 193 13.36 -33.60 -3.93
CA PRO A 193 12.30 -33.64 -4.94
C PRO A 193 10.94 -33.18 -4.41
N GLU A 194 10.58 -33.50 -3.17
CA GLU A 194 9.32 -33.10 -2.54
C GLU A 194 9.21 -31.58 -2.44
N ILE A 195 10.28 -30.91 -2.01
CA ILE A 195 10.34 -29.46 -1.89
C ILE A 195 10.31 -28.80 -3.27
N ARG A 196 11.05 -29.32 -4.25
CA ARG A 196 11.00 -28.81 -5.64
C ARG A 196 9.61 -28.93 -6.24
N ASN A 197 8.94 -30.06 -6.02
CA ASN A 197 7.59 -30.31 -6.53
C ASN A 197 6.58 -29.39 -5.84
N MET A 198 6.71 -29.18 -4.53
CA MET A 198 5.86 -28.24 -3.78
C MET A 198 6.05 -26.81 -4.28
N TYR A 199 7.29 -26.34 -4.41
CA TYR A 199 7.59 -25.01 -4.95
C TYR A 199 6.95 -24.82 -6.34
N THR A 200 7.17 -25.78 -7.24
CA THR A 200 6.63 -25.73 -8.60
C THR A 200 5.10 -25.73 -8.60
N THR A 201 4.47 -26.49 -7.70
CA THR A 201 3.01 -26.56 -7.58
C THR A 201 2.44 -25.25 -7.04
N LEU A 202 3.04 -24.69 -6.00
CA LEU A 202 2.65 -23.38 -5.45
C LEU A 202 2.82 -22.28 -6.51
N LEU A 203 3.92 -22.28 -7.27
CA LEU A 203 4.15 -21.31 -8.34
C LEU A 203 3.10 -21.42 -9.45
N LYS A 204 2.66 -22.64 -9.80
CA LYS A 204 1.56 -22.84 -10.76
C LYS A 204 0.25 -22.23 -10.26
N TYR A 205 -0.14 -22.48 -9.01
CA TYR A 205 -1.35 -21.89 -8.44
C TYR A 205 -1.24 -20.36 -8.28
N TYR A 206 -0.06 -19.87 -7.91
CA TYR A 206 0.25 -18.44 -7.89
C TYR A 206 0.00 -17.80 -9.27
N LEU A 207 0.52 -18.41 -10.34
CA LEU A 207 0.32 -17.93 -11.72
C LEU A 207 -1.15 -18.00 -12.16
N GLN A 208 -1.87 -19.04 -11.74
CA GLN A 208 -3.29 -19.18 -12.03
C GLN A 208 -4.12 -18.09 -11.33
N TYR A 209 -3.88 -17.85 -10.04
CA TYR A 209 -4.54 -16.79 -9.27
C TYR A 209 -4.29 -15.42 -9.93
N GLN A 210 -3.02 -15.11 -10.21
CA GLN A 210 -2.62 -13.89 -10.90
C GLN A 210 -3.34 -13.76 -12.26
N ASN A 211 -3.38 -14.81 -13.07
CA ASN A 211 -4.04 -14.76 -14.38
C ASN A 211 -5.57 -14.57 -14.28
N ASN A 212 -6.23 -15.14 -13.26
CA ASN A 212 -7.68 -15.05 -13.11
C ASN A 212 -8.13 -13.72 -12.51
N HIS A 213 -7.46 -13.23 -11.47
CA HIS A 213 -7.96 -12.09 -10.70
C HIS A 213 -7.34 -10.76 -11.13
N VAL A 214 -6.11 -10.77 -11.63
CA VAL A 214 -5.52 -9.55 -12.18
C VAL A 214 -6.17 -9.21 -13.51
N LYS A 215 -6.53 -10.17 -14.37
CA LYS A 215 -7.04 -9.85 -15.73
C LYS A 215 -8.50 -9.40 -15.79
N HIS A 216 -9.34 -9.74 -14.81
CA HIS A 216 -10.80 -9.61 -14.92
C HIS A 216 -11.48 -8.49 -14.10
N ASN A 217 -10.72 -7.64 -13.40
CA ASN A 217 -11.23 -6.44 -12.71
C ASN A 217 -12.23 -6.74 -11.57
N ASP A 218 -12.04 -7.86 -10.87
CA ASP A 218 -12.78 -8.21 -9.66
C ASP A 218 -12.26 -7.41 -8.44
N GLU A 219 -13.11 -7.20 -7.42
CA GLU A 219 -12.66 -6.73 -6.11
C GLU A 219 -11.68 -7.77 -5.53
N ILE A 220 -10.42 -7.37 -5.36
CA ILE A 220 -9.39 -8.26 -4.81
C ILE A 220 -9.50 -8.20 -3.29
N ASN A 221 -9.61 -9.37 -2.65
CA ASN A 221 -9.65 -9.46 -1.20
C ASN A 221 -8.30 -9.03 -0.58
N PRO A 222 -8.27 -8.03 0.33
CA PRO A 222 -7.03 -7.57 0.94
C PRO A 222 -6.22 -8.66 1.66
N ASN A 223 -6.91 -9.62 2.30
CA ASN A 223 -6.25 -10.75 2.97
C ASN A 223 -5.54 -11.68 1.96
N GLU A 224 -6.10 -11.80 0.75
CA GLU A 224 -5.48 -12.60 -0.32
C GLU A 224 -4.26 -11.88 -0.91
N MET A 225 -4.28 -10.54 -0.98
CA MET A 225 -3.10 -9.77 -1.37
C MET A 225 -1.95 -9.96 -0.40
N GLU A 226 -2.21 -9.87 0.91
CA GLU A 226 -1.19 -10.11 1.94
C GLU A 226 -0.55 -11.48 1.76
N TYR A 227 -1.39 -12.52 1.58
CA TYR A 227 -0.93 -13.88 1.33
C TYR A 227 -0.04 -13.98 0.09
N ILE A 228 -0.40 -13.32 -1.01
CA ILE A 228 0.39 -13.32 -2.24
C ILE A 228 1.73 -12.58 -2.06
N ILE A 229 1.75 -11.49 -1.31
CA ILE A 229 2.98 -10.76 -0.95
C ILE A 229 3.91 -11.67 -0.16
N ASP A 230 3.41 -12.31 0.89
CA ASP A 230 4.22 -13.21 1.72
C ASP A 230 4.70 -14.43 0.93
N LEU A 231 3.84 -15.03 0.11
CA LEU A 231 4.22 -16.16 -0.76
C LEU A 231 5.31 -15.75 -1.77
N THR A 232 5.19 -14.56 -2.37
CA THR A 232 6.23 -14.01 -3.27
C THR A 232 7.55 -13.84 -2.53
N SER A 233 7.49 -13.30 -1.31
CA SER A 233 8.65 -13.10 -0.43
C SER A 233 9.35 -14.42 -0.09
N LEU A 234 8.57 -15.46 0.24
CA LEU A 234 9.07 -16.80 0.50
C LEU A 234 9.70 -17.43 -0.73
N PHE A 235 9.09 -17.27 -1.91
CA PHE A 235 9.68 -17.71 -3.18
C PHE A 235 11.04 -17.06 -3.44
N MET A 236 11.12 -15.74 -3.34
CA MET A 236 12.35 -14.99 -3.60
C MET A 236 13.46 -15.34 -2.61
N LYS A 237 13.12 -15.41 -1.32
CA LYS A 237 14.04 -15.83 -0.25
C LYS A 237 14.58 -17.24 -0.51
N PHE A 238 13.71 -18.19 -0.85
CA PHE A 238 14.11 -19.57 -1.08
C PHE A 238 15.05 -19.72 -2.29
N LEU A 239 14.86 -18.92 -3.34
CA LEU A 239 15.71 -18.91 -4.53
C LEU A 239 17.08 -18.30 -4.29
N SER A 240 17.13 -17.26 -3.46
CA SER A 240 18.32 -16.42 -3.26
C SER A 240 19.25 -16.93 -2.16
N LYS A 241 18.75 -17.85 -1.31
CA LYS A 241 19.55 -18.58 -0.33
C LYS A 241 20.24 -19.79 -0.96
#